data_AF-A0A975EXP4-F1
#
_entry.id   AF-A0A975EXP4-F1
#
_cell.length_a   1.000
_cell.length_b   1.000
_cell.length_c   1.000
_cell.angle_alpha   90.00
_cell.angle_beta   90.00
_cell.angle_gamma   90.00
#
_symmetry.space_group_name_H-M   'P 1'
#
loop_
_entity.id
_entity.type
_entity.pdbx_description
1 polymer ?
#
loop_
_entity_poly.entity_id
_entity_poly.type
_entity_poly.pdbx_seq_one_letter_code
_entity_poly.pdbx_strand_id
1 'polypeptide(L)'
;MRQVLIACTLLLFSCTPRKGEPTQSRPVVPSSNEVVEELTEAQELGLDAFNILQMNTDERNHVYSTFPGILHDCSPDTSIELSQAEFEEVMIRFVDQYCREMEEEKRHTLAKQASRVLDQYTVNICLEDGESLERGTWLFSRVLGKRDIIMVW
;
A
#
# COMPACT_ATOMS: atom_id res chain seq x y z
N MET A 1 -52.99 26.06 -27.92
CA MET A 1 -52.10 25.42 -28.93
C MET A 1 -50.72 26.04 -28.75
N ARG A 2 -49.61 25.38 -28.41
CA ARG A 2 -49.19 23.97 -28.42
C ARG A 2 -48.24 23.74 -27.23
N GLN A 3 -48.37 22.58 -26.60
CA GLN A 3 -47.34 21.98 -25.74
C GLN A 3 -46.15 21.56 -26.61
N VAL A 4 -44.92 21.68 -26.11
CA VAL A 4 -43.77 20.94 -26.66
C VAL A 4 -43.01 20.32 -25.49
N LEU A 5 -42.94 18.99 -25.57
CA LEU A 5 -42.51 18.04 -24.55
C LEU A 5 -41.00 18.07 -24.31
N ILE A 6 -40.66 17.86 -23.04
CA ILE A 6 -39.36 17.40 -22.53
C ILE A 6 -39.09 16.00 -23.08
N ALA A 7 -38.03 15.83 -23.87
CA ALA A 7 -37.53 14.52 -24.28
C ALA A 7 -36.27 14.19 -23.46
N CYS A 8 -36.49 13.57 -22.30
CA CYS A 8 -35.45 12.97 -21.48
C CYS A 8 -35.06 11.63 -22.12
N THR A 9 -33.96 11.59 -22.87
CA THR A 9 -33.49 10.36 -23.54
C THR A 9 -32.74 9.49 -22.54
N LEU A 10 -33.49 8.66 -21.81
CA LEU A 10 -32.96 7.56 -21.00
C LEU A 10 -32.44 6.47 -21.94
N LEU A 11 -31.13 6.44 -22.19
CA LEU A 11 -30.45 5.29 -22.80
C LEU A 11 -30.29 4.19 -21.75
N LEU A 12 -31.34 3.39 -21.58
CA LEU A 12 -31.26 2.11 -20.87
C LEU A 12 -30.56 1.10 -21.77
N PHE A 13 -29.25 0.92 -21.59
CA PHE A 13 -28.54 -0.26 -22.12
C PHE A 13 -28.96 -1.50 -21.32
N SER A 14 -30.00 -2.19 -21.79
CA SER A 14 -30.32 -3.54 -21.32
C SER A 14 -29.30 -4.54 -21.88
N CYS A 15 -28.43 -5.07 -21.02
CA CYS A 15 -27.65 -6.25 -21.33
C CYS A 15 -28.57 -7.48 -21.42
N THR A 16 -28.62 -8.13 -22.58
CA THR A 16 -29.22 -9.46 -22.74
C THR A 16 -28.18 -10.52 -22.39
N PRO A 17 -28.48 -11.51 -21.53
CA PRO A 17 -27.56 -12.62 -21.31
C PRO A 17 -27.56 -13.56 -22.52
N ARG A 18 -26.38 -13.76 -23.11
CA ARG A 18 -26.14 -14.72 -24.20
C ARG A 18 -26.16 -16.13 -23.62
N LYS A 19 -27.14 -16.95 -24.03
CA LYS A 19 -27.15 -18.40 -23.80
C LYS A 19 -26.11 -19.07 -24.70
N GLY A 20 -25.12 -19.70 -24.08
CA GLY A 20 -24.13 -20.53 -24.75
C GLY A 20 -23.10 -21.02 -23.74
N GLU A 21 -23.34 -22.19 -23.15
CA GLU A 21 -22.36 -22.90 -22.33
C GLU A 21 -21.22 -23.42 -23.21
N PRO A 22 -19.97 -23.19 -22.80
CA PRO A 22 -18.98 -24.24 -22.75
C PRO A 22 -18.90 -24.73 -21.31
N THR A 23 -18.96 -26.03 -21.10
CA THR A 23 -18.66 -26.68 -19.82
C THR A 23 -17.25 -26.31 -19.40
N GLN A 24 -17.12 -25.23 -18.63
CA GLN A 24 -15.90 -24.92 -17.89
C GLN A 24 -15.82 -25.96 -16.78
N SER A 25 -14.93 -26.94 -16.96
CA SER A 25 -14.41 -27.72 -15.85
C SER A 25 -13.97 -26.73 -14.78
N ARG A 26 -14.67 -26.74 -13.65
CA ARG A 26 -14.33 -25.96 -12.46
C ARG A 26 -12.82 -26.14 -12.24
N PRO A 27 -12.02 -25.06 -12.15
CA PRO A 27 -10.64 -25.21 -11.73
C PRO A 27 -10.68 -25.95 -10.40
N VAL A 28 -9.99 -27.08 -10.31
CA VAL A 28 -9.71 -27.71 -9.02
C VAL A 28 -8.84 -26.70 -8.31
N VAL A 29 -9.45 -25.93 -7.41
CA VAL A 29 -8.70 -25.10 -6.46
C VAL A 29 -7.89 -26.11 -5.67
N PRO A 30 -6.54 -26.13 -5.80
CA PRO A 30 -5.76 -26.91 -4.86
C PRO A 30 -6.15 -26.37 -3.49
N SER A 31 -6.69 -27.25 -2.64
CA SER A 31 -6.86 -26.96 -1.22
C SER A 31 -5.45 -26.85 -0.65
N SER A 32 -4.74 -25.76 -0.93
CA SER A 32 -3.64 -25.37 -0.10
C SER A 32 -4.29 -25.06 1.23
N ASN A 33 -4.13 -25.97 2.19
CA ASN A 33 -4.28 -25.64 3.60
C ASN A 33 -3.12 -24.70 3.97
N GLU A 34 -2.99 -23.59 3.24
CA GLU A 34 -2.05 -22.53 3.52
C GLU A 34 -2.59 -21.89 4.79
N VAL A 35 -2.03 -22.35 5.91
CA VAL A 35 -2.37 -21.84 7.23
C VAL A 35 -2.04 -20.35 7.17
N VAL A 36 -3.08 -19.52 7.12
CA VAL A 36 -2.92 -18.08 7.21
C VAL A 36 -2.37 -17.83 8.60
N GLU A 37 -1.08 -17.49 8.67
CA GLU A 37 -0.45 -17.15 9.94
C GLU A 37 -1.15 -15.92 10.52
N GLU A 38 -1.59 -16.07 11.77
CA GLU A 38 -2.26 -15.04 12.53
C GLU A 38 -1.25 -13.96 12.91
N LEU A 39 -1.63 -12.70 12.73
CA LEU A 39 -0.76 -11.57 13.07
C LEU A 39 -0.68 -11.45 14.59
N THR A 40 0.50 -11.09 15.08
CA THR A 40 0.61 -10.59 16.45
C THR A 40 -0.06 -9.22 16.56
N GLU A 41 -0.45 -8.83 17.78
CA GLU A 41 -1.03 -7.51 18.05
C GLU A 41 -0.12 -6.37 17.56
N ALA A 42 1.21 -6.50 17.74
CA ALA A 42 2.17 -5.50 17.28
C ALA A 42 2.19 -5.38 15.76
N GLN A 43 2.08 -6.50 15.04
CA GLN A 43 2.03 -6.52 13.59
C GLN A 43 0.74 -5.89 13.08
N GLU A 44 -0.41 -6.24 13.66
CA GLU A 44 -1.70 -5.67 13.29
C GLU A 44 -1.73 -4.15 13.52
N LEU A 45 -1.29 -3.69 14.70
CA LEU A 45 -1.18 -2.27 15.02
C LEU A 45 -0.23 -1.53 14.06
N GLY A 46 0.92 -2.12 13.73
CA GLY A 46 1.86 -1.49 12.80
C GLY A 46 1.31 -1.41 11.38
N LEU A 47 0.61 -2.46 10.94
CA LEU A 47 -0.10 -2.51 9.67
C LEU A 47 -1.23 -1.48 9.60
N ASP A 48 -1.95 -1.26 10.69
CA ASP A 48 -2.97 -0.21 10.80
C ASP A 48 -2.35 1.19 10.83
N ALA A 49 -1.21 1.36 11.49
CA ALA A 49 -0.50 2.63 11.49
C ALA A 49 -0.08 3.03 10.07
N PHE A 50 0.39 2.10 9.23
CA PHE A 50 0.64 2.38 7.81
C PHE A 50 -0.62 2.82 7.05
N ASN A 51 -1.77 2.19 7.31
CA ASN A 51 -3.03 2.59 6.68
C ASN A 51 -3.42 4.01 7.08
N ILE A 52 -3.24 4.37 8.36
CA ILE A 52 -3.51 5.72 8.86
C ILE A 52 -2.54 6.71 8.20
N LEU A 53 -1.24 6.43 8.18
CA LEU A 53 -0.24 7.32 7.58
C LEU A 53 -0.52 7.56 6.09
N GLN A 54 -0.81 6.51 5.31
CA GLN A 54 -1.18 6.63 3.89
C GLN A 54 -2.34 7.61 3.64
N MET A 55 -3.28 7.72 4.58
CA MET A 55 -4.44 8.59 4.47
C MET A 55 -4.22 10.00 5.02
N ASN A 56 -3.10 10.26 5.70
CA ASN A 56 -2.84 11.49 6.47
C ASN A 56 -1.45 12.09 6.19
N THR A 57 -0.84 11.80 5.06
CA THR A 57 0.28 12.61 4.56
C THR A 57 -0.23 13.96 4.05
N ASP A 58 0.58 15.02 4.21
CA ASP A 58 0.27 16.39 3.77
C ASP A 58 -0.01 16.42 2.25
N GLU A 59 0.77 15.65 1.49
CA GLU A 59 0.60 15.41 0.06
C GLU A 59 0.31 13.93 -0.20
N ARG A 60 -0.46 13.61 -1.24
CA ARG A 60 -0.82 12.22 -1.54
C ARG A 60 0.38 11.44 -2.07
N ASN A 61 0.36 10.12 -1.86
CA ASN A 61 1.29 9.14 -2.42
C ASN A 61 2.72 9.16 -1.87
N HIS A 62 2.95 9.75 -0.68
CA HIS A 62 4.24 9.62 0.00
C HIS A 62 4.41 8.28 0.73
N VAL A 63 3.33 7.65 1.17
CA VAL A 63 3.37 6.26 1.65
C VAL A 63 2.11 5.53 1.22
N TYR A 64 2.27 4.33 0.67
CA TYR A 64 1.13 3.52 0.28
C TYR A 64 1.45 2.02 0.28
N SER A 65 0.40 1.22 0.45
CA SER A 65 0.47 -0.24 0.38
C SER A 65 -0.08 -0.78 -0.93
N THR A 66 0.48 -1.89 -1.41
CA THR A 66 -0.02 -2.64 -2.58
C THR A 66 -0.03 -4.15 -2.32
N PHE A 67 -0.51 -4.95 -3.29
CA PHE A 67 -0.45 -6.41 -3.17
C PHE A 67 1.00 -6.91 -3.07
N PRO A 68 1.24 -8.02 -2.35
CA PRO A 68 2.60 -8.48 -2.08
C PRO A 68 3.29 -9.00 -3.34
N GLY A 69 4.52 -8.53 -3.57
CA GLY A 69 5.41 -9.00 -4.61
C GLY A 69 4.96 -8.65 -6.02
N ILE A 70 4.25 -7.54 -6.20
CA ILE A 70 3.96 -7.02 -7.55
C ILE A 70 5.20 -6.33 -8.13
N LEU A 71 5.24 -6.21 -9.45
CA LEU A 71 6.26 -5.41 -10.11
C LEU A 71 5.92 -3.92 -9.94
N HIS A 72 6.84 -3.16 -9.37
CA HIS A 72 6.74 -1.72 -9.23
C HIS A 72 7.49 -1.02 -10.36
N ASP A 73 7.05 0.18 -10.75
CA ASP A 73 7.78 1.05 -11.69
C ASP A 73 8.96 1.72 -10.99
N CYS A 74 9.83 0.88 -10.44
CA CYS A 74 11.00 1.22 -9.65
C CYS A 74 11.99 0.08 -9.94
N SER A 75 13.11 0.42 -10.56
CA SER A 75 14.22 -0.52 -10.82
C SER A 75 15.28 -0.28 -9.75
N PRO A 76 15.26 -1.01 -8.63
CA PRO A 76 16.13 -0.70 -7.50
C PRO A 76 17.58 -0.91 -7.89
N ASP A 77 18.43 0.07 -7.59
CA ASP A 77 19.87 -0.02 -7.80
C ASP A 77 20.61 -0.37 -6.49
N THR A 78 19.93 -0.19 -5.37
CA THR A 78 20.47 -0.32 -4.02
C THR A 78 19.51 -1.11 -3.14
N SER A 79 20.05 -1.96 -2.27
CA SER A 79 19.30 -2.67 -1.24
C SER A 79 20.02 -2.51 0.09
N ILE A 80 19.28 -2.19 1.14
CA ILE A 80 19.81 -2.02 2.50
C ILE A 80 19.00 -2.86 3.48
N GLU A 81 19.65 -3.26 4.56
CA GLU A 81 19.01 -3.93 5.70
C GLU A 81 18.92 -2.95 6.86
N LEU A 82 17.75 -2.87 7.49
CA LEU A 82 17.51 -2.05 8.68
C LEU A 82 17.00 -2.94 9.81
N SER A 83 17.51 -2.74 11.01
CA SER A 83 16.84 -3.21 12.22
C SER A 83 15.54 -2.45 12.45
N GLN A 84 14.65 -3.00 13.29
CA GLN A 84 13.44 -2.31 13.73
C GLN A 84 13.71 -0.89 14.24
N ALA A 85 14.76 -0.72 15.06
CA ALA A 85 15.10 0.57 15.65
C ALA A 85 15.57 1.59 14.60
N GLU A 86 16.40 1.17 13.65
CA GLU A 86 16.82 2.03 12.54
C GLU A 86 15.62 2.42 11.67
N PHE A 87 14.70 1.49 11.42
CA PHE A 87 13.48 1.80 10.68
C PHE A 87 12.52 2.72 11.46
N GLU A 88 12.48 2.63 12.79
CA GLU A 88 11.74 3.57 13.64
C GLU A 88 12.26 5.00 13.46
N GLU A 89 13.58 5.19 13.50
CA GLU A 89 14.20 6.51 13.28
C GLU A 89 13.88 7.07 11.89
N VAL A 90 13.92 6.21 10.87
CA VAL A 90 13.52 6.55 9.50
C VAL A 90 12.06 6.99 9.45
N MET A 91 11.14 6.22 10.07
CA MET A 91 9.72 6.56 10.08
C MET A 91 9.45 7.88 10.81
N ILE A 92 10.18 8.17 11.89
CA ILE A 92 10.08 9.46 12.60
C ILE A 92 10.48 10.61 11.68
N ARG A 93 11.64 10.51 11.00
CA ARG A 93 12.06 11.53 10.03
C ARG A 93 11.04 11.71 8.91
N PHE A 94 10.50 10.61 8.39
CA PHE A 94 9.50 10.62 7.34
C PHE A 94 8.23 11.38 7.76
N VAL A 95 7.65 11.06 8.92
CA VAL A 95 6.41 11.72 9.37
C VAL A 95 6.62 13.19 9.76
N ASP A 96 7.82 13.55 10.23
CA ASP A 96 8.17 14.95 10.49
C ASP A 96 8.27 15.78 9.20
N GLN A 97 8.58 15.14 8.07
CA GLN A 97 8.65 15.78 6.77
C GLN A 97 7.29 15.81 6.06
N TYR A 98 6.53 14.70 6.11
CA TYR A 98 5.37 14.46 5.25
C TYR A 98 4.01 14.37 5.96
N CYS A 99 3.97 14.46 7.29
CA CYS A 99 2.72 14.43 8.07
C CYS A 99 2.65 15.62 9.04
N ARG A 100 3.05 16.82 8.60
CA ARG A 100 3.18 18.00 9.46
C ARG A 100 1.84 18.55 9.92
N GLU A 101 0.77 18.31 9.17
CA GLU A 101 -0.60 18.69 9.58
C GLU A 101 -1.12 17.84 10.74
N MET A 102 -0.51 16.68 11.00
CA MET A 102 -0.82 15.84 12.15
C MET A 102 -0.05 16.28 13.39
N GLU A 103 -0.71 16.24 14.55
CA GLU A 103 -0.09 16.48 15.85
C GLU A 103 1.17 15.61 16.04
N GLU A 104 2.24 16.23 16.54
CA GLU A 104 3.57 15.61 16.67
C GLU A 104 3.53 14.30 17.46
N GLU A 105 2.89 14.29 18.63
CA GLU A 105 2.77 13.08 19.46
C GLU A 105 2.08 11.94 18.70
N LYS A 106 1.02 12.28 17.96
CA LYS A 106 0.24 11.30 17.19
C LYS A 106 1.06 10.74 16.03
N ARG A 107 1.71 11.59 15.23
CA ARG A 107 2.50 11.12 14.07
C ARG A 107 3.70 10.29 14.51
N HIS A 108 4.38 10.67 15.59
CA HIS A 108 5.49 9.88 16.15
C HIS A 108 5.01 8.55 16.72
N THR A 109 3.83 8.52 17.36
CA THR A 109 3.24 7.25 17.84
C THR A 109 2.94 6.31 16.68
N LEU A 110 2.36 6.82 15.59
CA LEU A 110 2.11 6.03 14.38
C LEU A 110 3.41 5.55 13.72
N ALA A 111 4.45 6.39 13.63
CA ALA A 111 5.75 6.00 13.13
C ALA A 111 6.35 4.83 13.93
N LYS A 112 6.29 4.90 15.26
CA LYS A 112 6.73 3.83 16.16
C LYS A 112 5.96 2.55 15.95
N GLN A 113 4.63 2.63 15.87
CA GLN A 113 3.78 1.45 15.63
C GLN A 113 4.10 0.83 14.26
N ALA A 114 4.17 1.63 13.19
CA ALA A 114 4.48 1.18 11.84
C ALA A 114 5.84 0.46 11.74
N SER A 115 6.83 0.91 12.52
CA SER A 115 8.14 0.29 12.53
C SER A 115 8.20 -1.10 13.20
N ARG A 116 7.17 -1.51 13.94
CA ARG A 116 7.16 -2.77 14.72
C ARG A 116 6.61 -3.99 13.99
N VAL A 117 6.42 -3.87 12.67
CA VAL A 117 5.85 -4.96 11.86
C VAL A 117 6.84 -6.11 11.69
N LEU A 118 8.14 -5.80 11.59
CA LEU A 118 9.22 -6.77 11.46
C LEU A 118 10.37 -6.40 12.40
N ASP A 119 11.16 -7.39 12.81
CA ASP A 119 12.41 -7.15 13.56
C ASP A 119 13.54 -6.64 12.65
N GLN A 120 13.49 -7.01 11.36
CA GLN A 120 14.43 -6.62 10.32
C GLN A 120 13.69 -6.31 9.00
N TYR A 121 14.21 -5.33 8.27
CA TYR A 121 13.64 -4.82 7.03
C TYR A 121 14.69 -4.79 5.93
N THR A 122 14.46 -5.58 4.87
CA THR A 122 15.13 -5.40 3.59
C THR A 122 14.41 -4.31 2.81
N VAL A 123 15.12 -3.24 2.46
CA VAL A 123 14.60 -2.09 1.71
C VAL A 123 15.28 -2.01 0.37
N ASN A 124 14.51 -2.10 -0.70
CA ASN A 124 14.99 -1.84 -2.05
C ASN A 124 14.76 -0.38 -2.39
N ILE A 125 15.79 0.33 -2.83
CA ILE A 125 15.76 1.77 -3.04
C ILE A 125 15.95 2.06 -4.52
N CYS A 126 15.09 2.92 -5.04
CA CYS A 126 15.20 3.53 -6.36
C CYS A 126 15.61 4.99 -6.19
N LEU A 127 16.85 5.30 -6.59
CA LEU A 127 17.39 6.65 -6.61
C LEU A 127 17.24 7.25 -8.01
N GLU A 128 17.01 8.55 -8.08
CA GLU A 128 17.31 9.31 -9.29
C GLU A 128 18.82 9.65 -9.32
N ASP A 129 19.37 9.87 -10.51
CA ASP A 129 20.82 10.05 -10.73
C ASP A 129 21.40 11.17 -9.84
N GLY A 130 22.30 10.79 -8.92
CA GLY A 130 23.02 11.71 -8.05
C GLY A 130 22.27 12.13 -6.78
N GLU A 131 21.16 11.47 -6.45
CA GLU A 131 20.37 11.78 -5.27
C GLU A 131 20.79 11.00 -4.01
N SER A 132 20.46 11.57 -2.85
CA SER A 132 20.60 10.91 -1.54
C SER A 132 19.45 9.93 -1.29
N LEU A 133 19.64 8.99 -0.36
CA LEU A 133 18.60 8.04 0.04
C LEU A 133 17.25 8.69 0.42
N GLU A 134 17.28 9.89 1.00
CA GLU A 134 16.12 10.70 1.42
C GLU A 134 15.47 11.49 0.27
N ARG A 135 15.62 11.04 -0.97
CA ARG A 135 14.86 11.51 -2.15
C ARG A 135 14.38 10.37 -3.06
N GLY A 136 14.74 9.13 -2.71
CA GLY A 136 14.38 7.96 -3.49
C GLY A 136 13.01 7.39 -3.14
N THR A 137 12.62 6.37 -3.89
CA THR A 137 11.51 5.50 -3.52
C THR A 137 12.04 4.28 -2.78
N TRP A 138 11.55 4.07 -1.56
CA TRP A 138 11.87 2.91 -0.72
C TRP A 138 10.75 1.89 -0.84
N LEU A 139 11.12 0.67 -1.21
CA LEU A 139 10.23 -0.46 -1.43
C LEU A 139 10.52 -1.57 -0.43
N PHE A 140 9.51 -1.86 0.40
CA PHE A 140 9.48 -2.97 1.34
C PHE A 140 8.60 -4.06 0.75
N SER A 141 9.20 -5.10 0.18
CA SER A 141 8.47 -6.16 -0.50
C SER A 141 7.99 -7.23 0.47
N ARG A 142 6.77 -7.74 0.23
CA ARG A 142 6.19 -8.91 0.89
C ARG A 142 6.23 -8.82 2.42
N VAL A 143 5.94 -7.66 2.98
CA VAL A 143 5.85 -7.44 4.43
C VAL A 143 4.81 -8.41 5.00
N LEU A 144 5.28 -9.36 5.81
CA LEU A 144 4.52 -10.49 6.37
C LEU A 144 3.78 -11.34 5.32
N GLY A 145 4.23 -11.31 4.06
CA GLY A 145 3.54 -11.92 2.92
C GLY A 145 2.17 -11.30 2.60
N LYS A 146 1.80 -10.18 3.22
CA LYS A 146 0.46 -9.57 3.08
C LYS A 146 0.42 -8.41 2.09
N ARG A 147 1.47 -7.61 2.00
CA ARG A 147 1.54 -6.41 1.15
C ARG A 147 2.96 -5.98 0.85
N ASP A 148 3.12 -5.16 -0.18
CA ASP A 148 4.29 -4.31 -0.31
C ASP A 148 3.99 -2.93 0.29
N ILE A 149 4.99 -2.29 0.88
CA ILE A 149 4.91 -0.91 1.38
C ILE A 149 5.89 -0.07 0.57
N ILE A 150 5.41 1.07 0.08
CA ILE A 150 6.20 2.01 -0.70
C ILE A 150 6.24 3.32 0.07
N MET A 151 7.43 3.88 0.25
CA MET A 151 7.64 5.22 0.77
C MET A 151 8.37 6.05 -0.27
N VAL A 152 7.81 7.21 -0.62
CA VAL A 152 8.39 8.17 -1.56
C VAL A 152 8.90 9.35 -0.73
N TRP A 153 10.22 9.51 -0.71
CA TRP A 153 10.90 10.58 0.01
C TRP A 153 10.92 11.90 -0.74
#